data_AF-A0ABD4S3L5-F1
#
_entry.id   AF-A0ABD4S3L5-F1
#
_cell.length_a   1.000
_cell.length_b   1.000
_cell.length_c   1.000
_cell.angle_alpha   90.00
_cell.angle_beta   90.00
_cell.angle_gamma   90.00
#
_symmetry.space_group_name_H-M   'P 1'
#
loop_
_entity.id
_entity.type
_entity.pdbx_description
1 polymer ?
#
loop_
_entity_poly.entity_id
_entity_poly.type
_entity_poly.pdbx_seq_one_letter_code
_entity_poly.pdbx_strand_id
1 'polypeptide(L)' 'MSNFIVCSYCGEKMDKSKNKYITYSEKDSCNEINICTNCALDLFEKTNEKSKIKYAKALTKQIG' A
#
# COMPACT_ATOMS: atom_id res chain seq x y z
N MET A 1 -25.41 -4.10 11.58
CA MET A 1 -23.98 -3.74 11.60
C MET A 1 -23.63 -3.13 10.25
N SER A 2 -22.88 -2.02 10.23
CA SER A 2 -22.46 -1.40 8.96
C SER A 2 -21.44 -2.32 8.27
N ASN A 3 -21.77 -2.85 7.10
CA ASN A 3 -20.91 -3.73 6.30
C ASN A 3 -19.82 -2.97 5.54
N PHE A 4 -19.36 -1.84 6.08
CA PHE A 4 -18.42 -0.96 5.40
C PHE A 4 -17.14 -0.82 6.23
N ILE A 5 -16.00 -0.86 5.55
CA ILE A 5 -14.67 -0.50 6.06
C ILE A 5 -14.25 0.79 5.40
N VAL A 6 -13.48 1.61 6.10
CA VAL A 6 -12.87 2.82 5.54
C VAL A 6 -11.42 2.53 5.19
N CYS A 7 -10.99 2.94 3.99
CA CYS A 7 -9.60 2.84 3.60
C CYS A 7 -8.78 3.84 4.41
N SER A 8 -7.76 3.37 5.12
CA SER A 8 -6.86 4.21 5.92
C SER A 8 -6.00 5.15 5.07
N TYR A 9 -5.88 4.90 3.75
CA TYR A 9 -5.09 5.73 2.84
C TYR A 9 -5.90 6.85 2.18
N CYS A 10 -7.03 6.52 1.55
CA CYS A 10 -7.85 7.50 0.81
C CYS A 10 -9.16 7.91 1.51
N GLY A 11 -9.54 7.25 2.61
CA GLY A 11 -10.80 7.51 3.33
C GLY A 11 -12.05 6.97 2.63
N GLU A 12 -11.92 6.24 1.53
CA GLU A 12 -13.06 5.68 0.79
C GLU A 12 -13.75 4.56 1.58
N LYS A 13 -15.09 4.54 1.54
CA LYS A 13 -15.90 3.48 2.14
C LYS A 13 -15.97 2.29 1.20
N MET A 14 -15.54 1.13 1.67
CA MET A 14 -15.50 -0.14 0.96
C MET A 14 -16.48 -1.12 1.58
N ASP A 15 -17.17 -1.87 0.75
CA ASP A 15 -18.07 -2.93 1.20
C ASP A 15 -17.26 -4.18 1.61
N LYS A 16 -17.44 -4.64 2.86
CA LYS A 16 -16.78 -5.85 3.40
C LYS A 16 -17.07 -7.09 2.57
N SER A 17 -18.28 -7.21 2.02
CA SER A 17 -18.72 -8.40 1.28
C SER A 17 -18.07 -8.53 -0.10
N LYS A 18 -17.51 -7.44 -0.63
CA LYS A 18 -16.99 -7.40 -2.00
C LYS A 18 -15.49 -7.70 -2.11
N ASN A 19 -14.80 -8.00 -0.99
CA ASN A 19 -13.36 -8.35 -0.94
C ASN A 19 -12.42 -7.39 -1.69
N LYS A 20 -12.76 -6.09 -1.79
CA LYS A 20 -11.99 -5.09 -2.55
C LYS A 20 -10.92 -4.35 -1.72
N TYR A 21 -10.38 -5.01 -0.70
CA TYR A 21 -9.44 -4.40 0.24
C TYR A 21 -8.47 -5.43 0.81
N ILE A 22 -7.36 -4.94 1.34
CA ILE A 22 -6.32 -5.70 2.03
C ILE A 22 -6.25 -5.17 3.46
N THR A 23 -6.15 -6.07 4.43
CA THR A 23 -5.91 -5.72 5.83
C THR A 23 -4.52 -6.19 6.23
N TYR A 24 -3.76 -5.34 6.91
CA TYR A 24 -2.51 -5.73 7.54
C TYR A 24 -2.40 -5.13 8.94
N SER A 25 -1.63 -5.80 9.78
CA SER A 25 -1.31 -5.34 11.13
C SER A 25 0.13 -4.87 11.15
N GLU A 26 0.39 -3.68 11.69
CA GLU A 26 1.77 -3.29 11.99
C GLU A 26 2.27 -4.09 13.19
N LYS A 27 3.49 -4.61 13.13
CA LYS A 27 4.06 -5.51 14.17
C LYS A 27 4.00 -4.92 15.58
N ASP A 28 4.00 -3.60 15.70
CA ASP A 28 4.03 -2.85 16.97
C ASP A 28 2.70 -2.17 17.32
N SER A 29 1.63 -2.41 16.54
CA SER A 29 0.31 -1.86 16.87
C SER A 29 -0.79 -2.91 16.71
N CYS A 30 -1.70 -2.96 17.68
CA CYS A 30 -2.94 -3.73 17.56
C CYS A 30 -3.93 -3.11 16.56
N ASN A 31 -3.49 -2.15 15.74
CA ASN A 31 -4.34 -1.48 14.77
C ASN A 31 -4.30 -2.23 13.43
N GLU A 32 -5.46 -2.73 13.04
CA GLU A 32 -5.68 -3.25 11.70
C GLU A 32 -5.81 -2.09 10.72
N ILE A 33 -4.88 -2.01 9.77
CA ILE A 33 -4.90 -1.03 8.70
C ILE A 33 -5.58 -1.67 7.50
N ASN A 34 -6.60 -0.98 6.97
CA ASN A 34 -7.36 -1.44 5.82
C ASN A 34 -7.07 -0.55 4.61
N ILE A 35 -6.60 -1.14 3.51
CA ILE A 35 -6.28 -0.40 2.29
C ILE A 35 -7.10 -0.97 1.12
N CYS A 36 -7.73 -0.08 0.32
CA CYS A 36 -8.45 -0.50 -0.87
C CYS A 36 -7.47 -1.03 -1.94
N THR A 37 -7.91 -1.95 -2.78
CA THR A 37 -7.05 -2.54 -3.82
C THR A 37 -6.41 -1.48 -4.73
N ASN A 38 -7.13 -0.41 -5.07
CA ASN A 38 -6.60 0.68 -5.90
C ASN A 38 -5.41 1.39 -5.23
N CYS A 39 -5.54 1.74 -3.94
CA CYS A 39 -4.44 2.36 -3.19
C CYS A 39 -3.28 1.39 -2.97
N ALA A 40 -3.55 0.11 -2.78
CA ALA A 40 -2.50 -0.89 -2.67
C ALA A 40 -1.70 -1.01 -3.99
N LEU A 41 -2.38 -0.99 -5.13
CA LEU A 41 -1.73 -1.00 -6.46
C LEU A 41 -0.89 0.26 -6.68
N ASP A 42 -1.43 1.45 -6.40
CA ASP A 42 -0.70 2.72 -6.52
C ASP A 42 0.57 2.74 -5.64
N LEU A 43 0.47 2.23 -4.40
CA LEU A 43 1.63 2.08 -3.50
C LEU A 43 2.67 1.10 -4.05
N PHE A 44 2.23 0.01 -4.67
CA PHE A 44 3.12 -0.96 -5.29
C PHE A 44 3.85 -0.38 -6.52
N GLU A 45 3.14 0.33 -7.39
CA GLU A 45 3.72 1.00 -8.55
C GLU A 45 4.76 2.05 -8.14
N LYS A 46 4.42 2.91 -7.17
CA LYS A 46 5.35 3.91 -6.61
C LYS A 46 6.58 3.28 -5.97
N THR A 47 6.43 2.11 -5.34
CA THR A 47 7.56 1.38 -4.73
C THR A 47 8.47 0.78 -5.80
N ASN A 48 7.91 0.26 -6.89
CA ASN A 48 8.67 -0.25 -8.02
C ASN A 48 9.43 0.87 -8.75
N GLU A 49 8.81 2.02 -8.93
CA GLU A 49 9.47 3.20 -9.52
C GLU A 49 10.65 3.67 -8.64
N LYS A 50 10.43 3.81 -7.33
CA LYS A 50 11.51 4.15 -6.37
C LYS A 50 12.61 3.11 -6.33
N SER A 51 12.29 1.82 -6.47
CA SER A 51 13.27 0.74 -6.51
C SER A 51 14.12 0.84 -7.78
N LYS A 52 13.51 1.04 -8.95
CA LYS A 52 14.24 1.25 -10.22
C LYS A 52 15.19 2.45 -10.14
N ILE A 53 14.77 3.56 -9.53
CA ILE A 53 15.63 4.75 -9.30
C ILE A 53 16.80 4.41 -8.37
N LYS A 54 16.57 3.63 -7.30
CA LYS A 54 17.64 3.20 -6.38
C LYS A 54 18.66 2.29 -7.08
N TYR A 55 18.22 1.34 -7.90
CA TYR A 55 19.13 0.49 -8.68
C TYR A 55 19.94 1.30 -9.71
N ALA A 56 19.30 2.23 -10.43
CA ALA A 56 20.00 3.11 -11.37
C ALA A 56 21.07 3.97 -10.68
N LYS A 57 20.77 4.54 -9.51
CA LYS A 57 21.76 5.30 -8.72
C LYS A 57 22.90 4.44 -8.17
N ALA A 58 22.62 3.18 -7.82
CA ALA A 58 23.65 2.25 -7.33
C ALA A 58 24.64 1.87 -8.44
N LEU A 59 24.16 1.66 -9.68
CA LEU A 59 25.00 1.36 -10.85
C LEU A 59 25.92 2.54 -11.23
N THR A 60 25.44 3.79 -11.12
CA THR A 60 26.28 4.96 -11.43
C THR A 60 27.37 5.26 -10.40
N LYS A 61 27.31 4.63 -9.21
CA LYS A 61 28.27 4.89 -8.11
C LYS A 61 29.48 3.93 -8.10
N GLN A 62 29.50 2.91 -8.97
CA GLN A 62 30.63 1.98 -9.12
C GLN A 62 31.62 2.36 -10.24
N ILE A 63 31.35 3.45 -10.97
CA ILE A 63 32.17 3.91 -12.12
C ILE A 63 32.85 5.27 -11.80
N GLY A 64 32.88 5.68 -10.52
CA GLY A 64 33.50 6.93 -10.06
C GLY A 64 34.64 6.69 -9.10
#